data_AF-A0A485NHE6-F1
#
_entry.id   AF-A0A485NHE6-F1
#
_cell.length_a   1.000
_cell.length_b   1.000
_cell.length_c   1.000
_cell.angle_alpha   90.00
_cell.angle_beta   90.00
_cell.angle_gamma   90.00
#
_symmetry.space_group_name_H-M   'P 1'
#
loop_
_entity.id
_entity.type
_entity.pdbx_description
1 polymer ?
#
loop_
_entity_poly.entity_id
_entity_poly.type
_entity_poly.pdbx_seq_one_letter_code
_entity_poly.pdbx_strand_id
1 'polypeptide(L)'
;MESVWGPLVGGGGNRKELTLGMQIAAGQSILVPGLRFNRASREMRPCWWSQQYSQRCILCYRQQEIEEKLIEEETARRVEELVAKRVEEELEKRKDEIEREVLRRVEEAKRIMEKQLLEELERQRQAELAAQKAREEEERAKREELERILEENNRKIAEAQAKLAEEQLRIVEEQRKIHEERMKLEQERQRQQKEEQKIILGKGKSRPKLSFSLKTQD
;
A
#
# COMPACT_ATOMS: atom_id res chain seq x y z
N MET A 1 30.34 -3.92 9.45
CA MET A 1 29.77 -3.58 10.76
C MET A 1 28.66 -4.58 11.02
N GLU A 2 28.66 -5.49 11.97
CA GLU A 2 29.62 -6.01 12.94
C GLU A 2 29.06 -7.39 13.30
N SER A 3 29.90 -8.41 13.30
CA SER A 3 29.58 -9.74 13.77
C SER A 3 29.61 -9.73 15.29
N VAL A 4 28.46 -9.88 15.95
CA VAL A 4 28.42 -10.08 17.41
C VAL A 4 28.26 -11.56 17.71
N TRP A 5 29.40 -12.23 17.81
CA TRP A 5 29.56 -13.46 18.57
C TRP A 5 29.80 -13.08 20.03
N GLY A 6 29.06 -13.70 20.95
CA GLY A 6 29.39 -13.70 22.37
C GLY A 6 29.00 -15.03 23.01
N PRO A 7 29.95 -15.84 23.48
CA PRO A 7 29.64 -17.00 24.31
C PRO A 7 29.64 -16.58 25.79
N LEU A 8 28.52 -16.85 26.48
CA LEU A 8 28.46 -16.72 27.95
C LEU A 8 29.08 -17.96 28.60
N VAL A 9 30.00 -17.65 29.52
CA VAL A 9 30.77 -18.52 30.38
C VAL A 9 29.91 -19.05 31.54
N GLY A 10 30.20 -20.28 31.99
CA GLY A 10 30.28 -20.57 33.42
C GLY A 10 29.16 -21.44 34.00
N GLY A 11 29.48 -22.70 34.29
CA GLY A 11 28.63 -23.60 35.07
C GLY A 11 29.35 -24.89 35.43
N GLY A 12 30.47 -24.78 36.15
CA GLY A 12 31.21 -25.91 36.70
C GLY A 12 30.65 -26.36 38.06
N GLY A 13 30.70 -27.67 38.30
CA GLY A 13 30.40 -28.34 39.59
C GLY A 13 29.76 -29.70 39.31
N ASN A 14 30.11 -30.83 39.91
CA ASN A 14 31.02 -31.17 41.00
C ASN A 14 31.44 -32.64 40.80
N ARG A 15 32.71 -32.92 40.55
CA ARG A 15 33.26 -34.29 40.59
C ARG A 15 34.04 -34.41 41.91
N LYS A 16 33.36 -34.90 42.95
CA LYS A 16 33.97 -35.15 44.26
C LYS A 16 34.79 -36.44 44.18
N GLU A 17 36.09 -36.31 43.93
CA GLU A 17 37.07 -37.36 44.24
C GLU A 17 37.21 -37.42 45.76
N LEU A 18 36.79 -38.53 46.36
CA LEU A 18 37.08 -38.85 47.75
C LEU A 18 38.28 -39.78 47.78
N THR A 19 39.43 -39.17 48.04
CA THR A 19 40.66 -39.83 48.48
C THR A 19 40.50 -40.23 49.94
N LEU A 20 40.44 -41.53 50.21
CA LEU A 20 40.71 -42.08 51.54
C LEU A 20 41.81 -43.13 51.40
N GLY A 21 43.04 -42.67 51.64
CA GLY A 21 44.15 -43.53 51.97
C GLY A 21 43.95 -44.07 53.39
N MET A 22 44.09 -45.38 53.55
CA MET A 22 44.19 -46.01 54.86
C MET A 22 45.45 -46.86 54.87
N GLN A 23 46.35 -46.48 55.78
CA GLN A 23 47.70 -46.99 55.95
C GLN A 23 47.70 -48.39 56.59
N ILE A 24 48.56 -49.24 56.03
CA ILE A 24 49.47 -50.22 56.65
C ILE A 24 49.21 -50.61 58.12
N ALA A 25 49.01 -51.90 58.35
CA ALA A 25 49.43 -52.58 59.58
C ALA A 25 50.32 -53.78 59.19
N ALA A 26 51.63 -53.55 59.20
CA ALA A 26 52.64 -54.61 59.15
C ALA A 26 53.06 -54.95 60.58
N GLY A 27 53.13 -56.26 60.87
CA GLY A 27 53.95 -56.81 61.93
C GLY A 27 53.22 -57.28 63.19
N GLN A 28 53.10 -58.60 63.33
CA GLN A 28 53.75 -59.29 64.45
C GLN A 28 54.04 -60.74 64.08
N SER A 29 55.34 -61.02 63.97
CA SER A 29 55.96 -62.33 63.95
C SER A 29 55.90 -62.93 65.36
N ILE A 30 55.39 -64.15 65.49
CA ILE A 30 55.76 -65.07 66.56
C ILE A 30 56.16 -66.40 65.90
N LEU A 31 57.48 -66.54 65.78
CA LEU A 31 58.24 -67.80 65.72
C LEU A 31 58.02 -68.53 67.07
N VAL A 32 57.86 -69.85 67.24
CA VAL A 32 58.57 -71.06 66.75
C VAL A 32 57.73 -72.32 67.23
N PRO A 33 58.19 -73.59 67.18
CA PRO A 33 58.55 -74.50 66.08
C PRO A 33 57.68 -75.80 66.04
N GLY A 34 57.62 -76.40 64.85
CA GLY A 34 57.95 -77.82 64.65
C GLY A 34 57.12 -78.93 65.31
N LEU A 35 56.27 -79.59 64.51
CA LEU A 35 56.10 -81.04 64.55
C LEU A 35 56.03 -81.56 63.10
N ARG A 36 57.07 -82.27 62.69
CA ARG A 36 57.02 -83.18 61.52
C ARG A 36 56.07 -84.32 61.87
N PHE A 37 55.14 -84.68 60.98
CA PHE A 37 54.88 -86.10 60.73
C PHE A 37 54.31 -86.33 59.33
N ASN A 38 54.67 -87.50 58.79
CA ASN A 38 54.85 -87.83 57.38
C ASN A 38 53.63 -87.73 56.42
N ARG A 39 53.96 -87.27 55.22
CA ARG A 39 53.51 -87.70 53.89
C ARG A 39 52.98 -89.15 53.86
N ALA A 40 51.71 -89.33 53.49
CA ALA A 40 51.21 -90.57 52.91
C ALA A 40 50.19 -90.28 51.78
N SER A 41 50.51 -90.82 50.61
CA SER A 41 49.62 -91.27 49.54
C SER A 41 48.68 -90.27 48.86
N ARG A 42 49.22 -89.82 47.73
CA ARG A 42 48.55 -89.42 46.49
C ARG A 42 47.67 -90.57 45.98
N GLU A 43 46.35 -90.39 45.97
CA GLU A 43 45.44 -91.12 45.07
C GLU A 43 44.35 -90.16 44.57
N MET A 44 44.30 -90.02 43.24
CA MET A 44 43.55 -89.00 42.52
C MET A 44 42.52 -89.68 41.62
N ARG A 45 41.25 -89.63 42.04
CA ARG A 45 39.99 -89.42 41.26
C ARG A 45 38.81 -89.76 42.20
N PRO A 46 37.80 -88.87 42.32
CA PRO A 46 36.82 -88.67 41.26
C PRO A 46 36.75 -87.20 40.84
N CYS A 47 37.55 -86.86 39.82
CA CYS A 47 37.52 -85.54 39.19
C CYS A 47 36.20 -85.30 38.43
N TRP A 48 35.43 -86.34 38.07
CA TRP A 48 34.23 -86.20 37.23
C TRP A 48 33.01 -85.62 37.96
N TRP A 49 32.74 -86.01 39.21
CA TRP A 49 31.61 -85.44 39.95
C TRP A 49 31.92 -84.03 40.48
N SER A 50 33.13 -83.77 40.99
CA SER A 50 33.54 -82.41 41.42
C SER A 50 33.60 -81.42 40.25
N GLN A 51 34.07 -81.85 39.07
CA GLN A 51 34.12 -81.02 37.87
C GLN A 51 32.73 -80.84 37.24
N GLN A 52 31.83 -81.84 37.30
CA GLN A 52 30.43 -81.68 36.92
C GLN A 52 29.64 -80.79 37.90
N TYR A 53 29.87 -80.90 39.22
CA TYR A 53 29.27 -80.00 40.21
C TYR A 53 29.79 -78.57 40.05
N SER A 54 31.09 -78.38 39.78
CA SER A 54 31.68 -77.08 39.46
C SER A 54 31.11 -76.49 38.16
N GLN A 55 31.00 -77.28 37.09
CA GLN A 55 30.37 -76.84 35.83
C GLN A 55 28.88 -76.52 36.00
N ARG A 56 28.13 -77.32 36.77
CA ARG A 56 26.73 -77.04 37.12
C ARG A 56 26.60 -75.74 37.93
N CYS A 57 27.52 -75.51 38.87
CA CYS A 57 27.54 -74.30 39.71
C CYS A 57 27.89 -73.05 38.87
N ILE A 58 28.85 -73.16 37.94
CA ILE A 58 29.18 -72.09 36.98
C ILE A 58 28.00 -71.79 36.05
N LEU A 59 27.29 -72.81 35.56
CA LEU A 59 26.10 -72.62 34.73
C LEU A 59 24.95 -71.99 35.51
N CYS A 60 24.75 -72.36 36.79
CA CYS A 60 23.74 -71.72 37.65
C CYS A 60 24.07 -70.25 37.92
N TYR A 61 25.36 -69.92 38.12
CA TYR A 61 25.80 -68.53 38.30
C TYR A 61 25.57 -67.70 37.04
N ARG A 62 25.89 -68.24 35.87
CA ARG A 62 25.61 -67.59 34.57
C ARG A 62 24.12 -67.43 34.32
N GLN A 63 23.31 -68.40 34.74
CA GLN A 63 21.85 -68.34 34.63
C GLN A 63 21.29 -67.20 35.50
N GLN A 64 21.77 -67.07 36.74
CA GLN A 64 21.44 -65.96 37.63
C GLN A 64 21.89 -64.61 37.05
N GLU A 65 23.10 -64.50 36.51
CA GLU A 65 23.56 -63.27 35.86
C GLU A 65 22.71 -62.87 34.64
N ILE A 66 22.21 -63.84 33.86
CA ILE A 66 21.33 -63.57 32.72
C ILE A 66 19.95 -63.14 33.21
N GLU A 67 19.41 -63.80 34.23
CA GLU A 67 18.12 -63.45 34.83
C GLU A 67 18.16 -62.07 35.50
N GLU A 68 19.22 -61.75 36.23
CA GLU A 68 19.44 -60.42 36.82
C GLU A 68 19.52 -59.34 35.75
N LYS A 69 20.28 -59.57 34.66
CA LYS A 69 20.33 -58.61 33.53
C LYS A 69 18.98 -58.44 32.84
N LEU A 70 18.20 -59.51 32.68
CA LEU A 70 16.85 -59.43 32.10
C LEU A 70 15.90 -58.61 32.99
N ILE A 71 16.01 -58.75 34.32
CA ILE A 71 15.22 -57.97 35.28
C ILE A 71 15.68 -56.50 35.30
N GLU A 72 16.98 -56.24 35.24
CA GLU A 72 17.54 -54.89 35.13
C GLU A 72 17.08 -54.20 33.83
N GLU A 73 17.10 -54.91 32.70
CA GLU A 73 16.61 -54.39 31.43
C GLU A 73 15.09 -54.15 31.45
N GLU A 74 14.30 -55.06 32.03
CA GLU A 74 12.85 -54.89 32.14
C GLU A 74 12.49 -53.69 33.03
N THR A 75 13.19 -53.52 34.15
CA THR A 75 12.99 -52.39 35.06
C THR A 75 13.45 -51.08 34.45
N ALA A 76 14.59 -51.05 33.72
CA ALA A 76 15.05 -49.89 32.97
C ALA A 76 14.03 -49.48 31.90
N ARG A 77 13.51 -50.43 31.10
CA ARG A 77 12.46 -50.16 30.10
C ARG A 77 11.20 -49.59 30.72
N ARG A 78 10.74 -50.14 31.85
CA ARG A 78 9.54 -49.64 32.54
C ARG A 78 9.75 -48.22 33.08
N VAL A 79 10.94 -47.92 33.59
CA VAL A 79 11.28 -46.57 34.05
C VAL A 79 11.34 -45.60 32.87
N GLU A 80 11.99 -45.99 31.77
CA GLU A 80 12.06 -45.19 30.54
C GLU A 80 10.68 -44.88 29.98
N GLU A 81 9.78 -45.87 29.90
CA GLU A 81 8.40 -45.66 29.42
C GLU A 81 7.60 -44.72 30.32
N LEU A 82 7.73 -44.85 31.65
CA LEU A 82 7.05 -43.97 32.59
C LEU A 82 7.59 -42.54 32.52
N VAL A 83 8.91 -42.38 32.38
CA VAL A 83 9.54 -41.07 32.20
C VAL A 83 9.14 -40.46 30.87
N ALA A 84 9.16 -41.23 29.78
CA ALA A 84 8.74 -40.77 28.46
C ALA A 84 7.29 -40.27 28.46
N LYS A 85 6.36 -41.05 29.03
CA LYS A 85 4.94 -40.64 29.16
C LYS A 85 4.78 -39.37 30.00
N ARG A 86 5.48 -39.26 31.13
CA ARG A 86 5.43 -38.05 31.97
C ARG A 86 6.01 -36.82 31.29
N VAL A 87 7.10 -36.97 30.55
CA VAL A 87 7.71 -35.88 29.79
C VAL A 87 6.81 -35.46 28.64
N GLU A 88 6.19 -36.41 27.94
CA GLU A 88 5.26 -36.15 26.84
C GLU A 88 4.03 -35.37 27.34
N GLU A 89 3.38 -35.82 28.41
CA GLU A 89 2.24 -35.12 29.03
C GLU A 89 2.59 -33.67 29.43
N GLU A 90 3.78 -33.45 29.98
CA GLU A 90 4.21 -32.11 30.41
C GLU A 90 4.62 -31.21 29.24
N LEU A 91 5.19 -31.79 28.17
CA LEU A 91 5.47 -31.04 26.94
C LEU A 91 4.20 -30.69 26.19
N GLU A 92 3.21 -31.58 26.17
CA GLU A 92 1.92 -31.34 25.51
C GLU A 92 1.17 -30.18 26.17
N LYS A 93 1.04 -30.17 27.50
CA LYS A 93 0.43 -29.03 28.23
C LYS A 93 1.14 -27.70 27.94
N ARG A 94 2.48 -27.71 27.96
CA ARG A 94 3.28 -26.50 27.66
C ARG A 94 3.11 -26.06 26.22
N LYS A 95 3.04 -27.01 25.26
CA LYS A 95 2.77 -26.70 23.85
C LYS A 95 1.40 -26.07 23.69
N ASP A 96 0.35 -26.63 24.28
CA ASP A 96 -1.00 -26.06 24.21
C ASP A 96 -1.09 -24.65 24.81
N GLU A 97 -0.38 -24.40 25.91
CA GLU A 97 -0.27 -23.07 26.52
C GLU A 97 0.45 -22.08 25.61
N ILE A 98 1.59 -22.50 25.04
CA ILE A 98 2.37 -21.69 24.10
C ILE A 98 1.57 -21.42 22.82
N GLU A 99 0.93 -22.43 22.24
CA GLU A 99 0.13 -22.31 21.04
C GLU A 99 -1.05 -21.34 21.25
N ARG A 100 -1.76 -21.45 22.37
CA ARG A 100 -2.82 -20.49 22.72
C ARG A 100 -2.30 -19.06 22.82
N GLU A 101 -1.16 -18.85 23.46
CA GLU A 101 -0.57 -17.51 23.59
C GLU A 101 -0.07 -16.96 22.23
N VAL A 102 0.54 -17.81 21.40
CA VAL A 102 0.98 -17.44 20.05
C VAL A 102 -0.23 -17.07 19.19
N LEU A 103 -1.30 -17.87 19.21
CA LEU A 103 -2.52 -17.59 18.48
C LEU A 103 -3.12 -16.25 18.91
N ARG A 104 -3.19 -15.98 20.23
CA ARG A 104 -3.64 -14.69 20.74
C ARG A 104 -2.80 -13.52 20.22
N ARG A 105 -1.47 -13.59 20.29
CA ARG A 105 -0.59 -12.52 19.80
C ARG A 105 -0.70 -12.31 18.30
N VAL A 106 -0.84 -13.39 17.54
CA VAL A 106 -1.03 -13.33 16.08
C VAL A 106 -2.38 -12.70 15.74
N GLU A 107 -3.46 -13.06 16.45
CA GLU A 107 -4.78 -12.45 16.26
C GLU A 107 -4.78 -10.97 16.63
N GLU A 108 -4.14 -10.58 17.73
CA GLU A 108 -3.99 -9.18 18.13
C GLU A 108 -3.19 -8.39 17.08
N ALA A 109 -2.08 -8.93 16.58
CA ALA A 109 -1.29 -8.32 15.52
C ALA A 109 -2.07 -8.21 14.19
N LYS A 110 -2.79 -9.26 13.79
CA LYS A 110 -3.68 -9.25 12.62
C LYS A 110 -4.75 -8.18 12.75
N ARG A 111 -5.42 -8.07 13.90
CA ARG A 111 -6.45 -7.04 14.15
C ARG A 111 -5.89 -5.62 14.04
N ILE A 112 -4.69 -5.37 14.56
CA ILE A 112 -4.05 -4.05 14.45
C ILE A 112 -3.75 -3.74 12.99
N MET A 113 -3.16 -4.71 12.26
CA MET A 113 -2.83 -4.56 10.86
C MET A 113 -4.08 -4.35 9.99
N GLU A 114 -5.14 -5.12 10.22
CA GLU A 114 -6.41 -5.00 9.50
C GLU A 114 -7.05 -3.62 9.73
N LYS A 115 -7.05 -3.11 10.97
CA LYS A 115 -7.55 -1.76 11.27
C LYS A 115 -6.75 -0.69 10.55
N GLN A 116 -5.42 -0.76 10.60
CA GLN A 116 -4.55 0.20 9.89
C GLN A 116 -4.77 0.15 8.38
N LEU A 117 -4.93 -1.04 7.81
CA LEU A 117 -5.20 -1.21 6.38
C LEU A 117 -6.56 -0.62 5.98
N LEU A 118 -7.61 -0.85 6.78
CA LEU A 118 -8.93 -0.28 6.52
C LEU A 118 -8.92 1.25 6.61
N GLU A 119 -8.28 1.83 7.64
CA GLU A 119 -8.13 3.28 7.78
C GLU A 119 -7.37 3.91 6.59
N GLU A 120 -6.31 3.24 6.13
CA GLU A 120 -5.53 3.71 4.99
C GLU A 120 -6.35 3.65 3.68
N LEU A 121 -7.11 2.58 3.47
CA LEU A 121 -8.01 2.46 2.32
C LEU A 121 -9.13 3.51 2.34
N GLU A 122 -9.70 3.79 3.51
CA GLU A 122 -10.72 4.83 3.67
C GLU A 122 -10.14 6.22 3.37
N ARG A 123 -8.94 6.52 3.87
CA ARG A 123 -8.23 7.77 3.54
C ARG A 123 -7.97 7.89 2.04
N GLN A 124 -7.49 6.83 1.40
CA GLN A 124 -7.22 6.84 -0.04
C GLN A 124 -8.50 7.07 -0.84
N ARG A 125 -9.61 6.39 -0.49
CA ARG A 125 -10.90 6.61 -1.14
C ARG A 125 -11.41 8.04 -0.95
N GLN A 126 -11.29 8.60 0.25
CA GLN A 126 -11.68 9.98 0.52
C GLN A 126 -10.81 10.97 -0.26
N ALA A 127 -9.50 10.73 -0.33
CA ALA A 127 -8.57 11.56 -1.10
C ALA A 127 -8.86 11.49 -2.61
N GLU A 128 -9.16 10.30 -3.13
CA GLU A 128 -9.53 10.12 -4.54
C GLU A 128 -10.85 10.84 -4.87
N LEU A 129 -11.87 10.67 -4.04
CA LEU A 129 -13.15 11.37 -4.22
C LEU A 129 -12.99 12.89 -4.09
N ALA A 130 -12.17 13.37 -3.16
CA ALA A 130 -11.88 14.79 -3.01
C ALA A 130 -11.12 15.33 -4.23
N ALA A 131 -10.14 14.58 -4.74
CA ALA A 131 -9.40 14.94 -5.95
C ALA A 131 -10.30 14.95 -7.20
N GLN A 132 -11.21 13.99 -7.32
CA GLN A 132 -12.20 13.97 -8.41
C GLN A 132 -13.13 15.18 -8.32
N LYS A 133 -13.68 15.48 -7.13
CA LYS A 133 -14.52 16.66 -6.93
C LYS A 133 -13.78 17.96 -7.24
N ALA A 134 -12.54 18.10 -6.80
CA ALA A 134 -11.74 19.28 -7.09
C ALA A 134 -11.50 19.45 -8.61
N ARG A 135 -11.25 18.35 -9.33
CA ARG A 135 -11.13 18.38 -10.80
C ARG A 135 -12.44 18.75 -11.49
N GLU A 136 -13.56 18.19 -11.03
CA GLU A 136 -14.89 18.55 -11.55
C GLU A 136 -15.23 20.02 -11.29
N GLU A 137 -14.92 20.54 -10.11
CA GLU A 137 -15.10 21.95 -9.76
C GLU A 137 -14.24 22.87 -10.63
N GLU A 138 -12.97 22.49 -10.85
CA GLU A 138 -12.09 23.23 -11.76
C GLU A 138 -12.61 23.22 -13.21
N GLU A 139 -13.12 22.09 -13.68
CA GLU A 139 -13.72 21.98 -15.01
C GLU A 139 -15.01 22.81 -15.11
N ARG A 140 -15.86 22.79 -14.08
CA ARG A 140 -17.06 23.64 -14.01
C ARG A 140 -16.69 25.11 -14.02
N ALA A 141 -15.73 25.54 -13.21
CA ALA A 141 -15.25 26.91 -13.19
C ALA A 141 -14.69 27.35 -14.56
N LYS A 142 -13.95 26.47 -15.24
CA LYS A 142 -13.49 26.73 -16.63
C LYS A 142 -14.65 26.85 -17.60
N ARG A 143 -15.67 26.01 -17.50
CA ARG A 143 -16.86 26.07 -18.35
C ARG A 143 -17.66 27.35 -18.13
N GLU A 144 -17.86 27.74 -16.87
CA GLU A 144 -18.53 29.00 -16.51
C GLU A 144 -17.77 30.22 -17.02
N GLU A 145 -16.43 30.22 -16.89
CA GLU A 145 -15.61 31.32 -17.43
C GLU A 145 -15.66 31.37 -18.96
N LEU A 146 -15.65 30.21 -19.64
CA LEU A 146 -15.83 30.16 -21.09
C LEU A 146 -17.21 30.65 -21.52
N GLU A 147 -18.27 30.28 -20.81
CA GLU A 147 -19.63 30.75 -21.07
C GLU A 147 -19.73 32.27 -20.91
N ARG A 148 -19.12 32.82 -19.85
CA ARG A 148 -19.03 34.27 -19.64
C ARG A 148 -18.31 34.99 -20.78
N ILE A 149 -17.19 34.44 -21.26
CA ILE A 149 -16.44 35.00 -22.40
C ILE A 149 -17.29 34.94 -23.68
N LEU A 150 -18.00 33.83 -23.91
CA LEU A 150 -18.88 33.67 -25.07
C LEU A 150 -20.05 34.65 -25.02
N GLU A 151 -20.68 34.84 -23.87
CA GLU A 151 -21.71 35.87 -23.69
C GLU A 151 -21.18 37.26 -23.97
N GLU A 152 -20.00 37.60 -23.44
CA GLU A 152 -19.40 38.91 -23.68
C GLU A 152 -19.04 39.11 -25.16
N ASN A 153 -18.55 38.07 -25.84
CA ASN A 153 -18.27 38.10 -27.27
C ASN A 153 -19.56 38.28 -28.08
N ASN A 154 -20.61 37.52 -27.76
CA ASN A 154 -21.92 37.63 -28.40
C ASN A 154 -22.53 39.02 -28.20
N ARG A 155 -22.41 39.61 -27.00
CA ARG A 155 -22.83 41.00 -26.75
C ARG A 155 -22.06 41.98 -27.63
N LYS A 156 -20.74 41.84 -27.73
CA LYS A 156 -19.91 42.69 -28.61
C LYS A 156 -20.30 42.56 -30.08
N ILE A 157 -20.59 41.33 -30.55
CA ILE A 157 -21.07 41.10 -31.91
C ILE A 157 -22.43 41.76 -32.12
N ALA A 158 -23.38 41.58 -31.20
CA ALA A 158 -24.70 42.18 -31.28
C ALA A 158 -24.64 43.71 -31.27
N GLU A 159 -23.82 44.30 -30.42
CA GLU A 159 -23.58 45.75 -30.38
C GLU A 159 -22.94 46.26 -31.67
N ALA A 160 -21.94 45.54 -32.21
CA ALA A 160 -21.31 45.90 -33.48
C ALA A 160 -22.32 45.83 -34.64
N GLN A 161 -23.14 44.78 -34.70
CA GLN A 161 -24.20 44.64 -35.69
C GLN A 161 -25.27 45.73 -35.55
N ALA A 162 -25.66 46.09 -34.33
CA ALA A 162 -26.61 47.17 -34.07
C ALA A 162 -26.07 48.52 -34.55
N LYS A 163 -24.79 48.82 -34.29
CA LYS A 163 -24.12 50.05 -34.80
C LYS A 163 -24.06 50.08 -36.32
N LEU A 164 -23.72 48.96 -36.96
CA LEU A 164 -23.71 48.86 -38.42
C LEU A 164 -25.12 49.06 -39.01
N ALA A 165 -26.15 48.50 -38.38
CA ALA A 165 -27.53 48.69 -38.80
C ALA A 165 -28.00 50.14 -38.61
N GLU A 166 -27.62 50.79 -37.51
CA GLU A 166 -27.89 52.21 -37.26
C GLU A 166 -27.21 53.10 -38.31
N GLU A 167 -25.96 52.83 -38.63
CA GLU A 167 -25.22 53.57 -39.66
C GLU A 167 -25.83 53.38 -41.05
N GLN A 168 -26.24 52.15 -41.41
CA GLN A 168 -26.97 51.88 -42.65
C GLN A 168 -28.29 52.65 -42.71
N LEU A 169 -29.05 52.70 -41.62
CA LEU A 169 -30.28 53.48 -41.54
C LEU A 169 -30.00 54.98 -41.73
N ARG A 170 -28.96 55.52 -41.10
CA ARG A 170 -28.56 56.94 -41.28
C ARG A 170 -28.20 57.26 -42.73
N ILE A 171 -27.46 56.39 -43.41
CA ILE A 171 -27.12 56.56 -44.83
C ILE A 171 -28.39 56.56 -45.69
N VAL A 172 -29.34 55.65 -45.43
CA VAL A 172 -30.60 55.59 -46.18
C VAL A 172 -31.46 56.84 -45.94
N GLU A 173 -31.54 57.34 -44.71
CA GLU A 173 -32.24 58.59 -44.39
C GLU A 173 -31.60 59.80 -45.07
N GLU A 174 -30.27 59.87 -45.08
CA GLU A 174 -29.53 60.94 -45.76
C GLU A 174 -29.71 60.89 -47.27
N GLN A 175 -29.67 59.69 -47.87
CA GLN A 175 -30.00 59.50 -49.29
C GLN A 175 -31.43 59.94 -49.60
N ARG A 176 -32.41 59.67 -48.72
CA ARG A 176 -33.79 60.16 -48.87
C ARG A 176 -33.85 61.69 -48.85
N LYS A 177 -33.14 62.36 -47.93
CA LYS A 177 -33.07 63.83 -47.86
C LYS A 177 -32.45 64.43 -49.11
N ILE A 178 -31.31 63.90 -49.56
CA ILE A 178 -30.65 64.34 -50.79
C ILE A 178 -31.57 64.15 -52.00
N HIS A 179 -32.32 63.04 -52.05
CA HIS A 179 -33.25 62.81 -53.15
C HIS A 179 -34.43 63.80 -53.11
N GLU A 180 -34.98 64.09 -51.94
CA GLU A 180 -36.03 65.10 -51.76
C GLU A 180 -35.55 66.51 -52.18
N GLU A 181 -34.34 66.90 -51.75
CA GLU A 181 -33.72 68.17 -52.14
C GLU A 181 -33.45 68.25 -53.64
N ARG A 182 -32.94 67.17 -54.25
CA ARG A 182 -32.77 67.08 -55.71
C ARG A 182 -34.09 67.24 -56.44
N MET A 183 -35.16 66.62 -55.96
CA MET A 183 -36.48 66.74 -56.58
C MET A 183 -37.05 68.17 -56.44
N LYS A 184 -36.83 68.85 -55.31
CA LYS A 184 -37.21 70.27 -55.14
C LYS A 184 -36.41 71.18 -56.08
N LEU A 185 -35.09 71.03 -56.13
CA LEU A 185 -34.22 71.78 -57.05
C LEU A 185 -34.59 71.55 -58.52
N GLU A 186 -34.90 70.31 -58.90
CA GLU A 186 -35.33 69.98 -60.27
C GLU A 186 -36.69 70.62 -60.58
N GLN A 187 -37.64 70.60 -59.66
CA GLN A 187 -38.92 71.29 -59.82
C GLN A 187 -38.74 72.81 -59.93
N GLU A 188 -37.86 73.41 -59.13
CA GLU A 188 -37.52 74.83 -59.23
C GLU A 188 -36.87 75.17 -60.57
N ARG A 189 -35.90 74.38 -61.03
CA ARG A 189 -35.28 74.54 -62.35
C ARG A 189 -36.30 74.43 -63.48
N GLN A 190 -37.23 73.48 -63.41
CA GLN A 190 -38.31 73.37 -64.40
C GLN A 190 -39.29 74.54 -64.36
N ARG A 191 -39.58 75.09 -63.17
CA ARG A 191 -40.39 76.31 -63.05
C ARG A 191 -39.68 77.51 -63.64
N GLN A 192 -38.39 77.69 -63.34
CA GLN A 192 -37.57 78.74 -63.92
C GLN A 192 -37.49 78.61 -65.44
N GLN A 193 -37.23 77.41 -65.97
CA GLN A 193 -37.23 77.17 -67.42
C GLN A 193 -38.59 77.49 -68.06
N LYS A 194 -39.71 77.11 -67.41
CA LYS A 194 -41.06 77.47 -67.91
C LYS A 194 -41.30 78.98 -67.87
N GLU A 195 -40.83 79.67 -66.83
CA GLU A 195 -40.94 81.12 -66.69
C GLU A 195 -40.07 81.86 -67.72
N GLU A 196 -38.82 81.45 -67.89
CA GLU A 196 -37.90 81.94 -68.93
C GLU A 196 -38.47 81.71 -70.33
N GLN A 197 -38.95 80.48 -70.61
CA GLN A 197 -39.59 80.16 -71.88
C GLN A 197 -40.86 81.01 -72.09
N LYS A 198 -41.61 81.32 -71.04
CA LYS A 198 -42.80 82.19 -71.09
C LYS A 198 -42.45 83.66 -71.34
N ILE A 199 -41.33 84.15 -70.78
CA ILE A 199 -40.78 85.48 -71.06
C ILE A 199 -40.35 85.58 -72.53
N ILE A 200 -39.66 84.56 -73.07
CA ILE A 200 -39.20 84.50 -74.47
C ILE A 200 -40.37 84.33 -75.45
N LEU A 201 -41.35 83.47 -75.13
CA LEU A 201 -42.56 83.26 -75.96
C LEU A 201 -43.54 84.44 -75.92
N GLY A 202 -43.32 85.46 -75.07
CA GLY A 202 -44.16 86.66 -75.01
C GLY A 202 -45.63 86.41 -74.60
N LYS A 203 -45.93 85.26 -73.98
CA LYS A 203 -47.28 84.93 -73.49
C LYS A 203 -47.44 85.38 -72.04
N GLY A 204 -48.00 86.56 -71.88
CA GLY A 204 -48.06 87.30 -70.62
C GLY A 204 -47.60 88.73 -70.90
N LYS A 205 -48.02 89.69 -70.09
CA LYS A 205 -47.81 91.13 -70.31
C LYS A 205 -46.33 91.56 -70.14
N SER A 206 -45.35 90.82 -70.68
CA SER A 206 -43.91 91.04 -70.50
C SER A 206 -43.25 91.89 -71.60
N ARG A 207 -43.91 92.10 -72.77
CA ARG A 207 -43.36 92.93 -73.85
C ARG A 207 -43.49 94.42 -73.50
N PRO A 208 -42.39 95.17 -73.30
CA PRO A 208 -42.46 96.62 -73.11
C PRO A 208 -43.05 97.27 -74.36
N LYS A 209 -44.00 98.18 -74.19
CA LYS A 209 -44.69 98.86 -75.29
C LYS A 209 -43.72 99.88 -75.90
N LEU A 210 -42.99 99.47 -76.93
CA LEU A 210 -42.15 100.37 -77.73
C LEU A 210 -43.07 101.25 -78.58
N SER A 211 -43.22 102.52 -78.19
CA SER A 211 -43.84 103.55 -79.01
C SER A 211 -42.82 104.02 -80.06
N PHE A 212 -42.92 103.50 -81.28
CA PHE A 212 -42.20 104.07 -82.41
C PHE A 212 -43.04 105.21 -82.99
N SER A 213 -42.59 106.45 -82.77
CA SER A 213 -43.10 107.60 -83.51
C SER A 213 -42.58 107.52 -84.94
N LEU A 214 -43.46 107.18 -85.88
CA LEU A 214 -43.20 107.30 -87.32
C LEU A 214 -43.10 108.80 -87.65
N LYS A 215 -41.90 109.27 -87.99
CA LYS A 215 -41.72 110.57 -88.64
C LYS A 215 -42.03 110.39 -90.13
N THR A 216 -43.16 110.92 -90.57
CA THR A 216 -43.42 111.24 -91.98
C THR A 216 -42.56 112.46 -92.36
N GLN A 217 -41.83 112.38 -93.46
CA GLN A 217 -41.33 113.57 -94.17
C GLN A 217 -41.59 113.38 -95.66
N ASP A 218 -41.99 114.50 -96.28
CA ASP A 218 -42.58 114.71 -97.60
C ASP A 218 -41.77 114.20 -98.80
#